data_AF-A0A2I0X285-F1
#
_entry.id   AF-A0A2I0X285-F1
#
_cell.length_a   1.000
_cell.length_b   1.000
_cell.length_c   1.000
_cell.angle_alpha   90.00
_cell.angle_beta   90.00
_cell.angle_gamma   90.00
#
_symmetry.space_group_name_H-M   'P 1'
#
loop_
_entity.id
_entity.type
_entity.pdbx_description
1 polymer ?
#
loop_
_entity_poly.entity_id
_entity_poly.type
_entity_poly.pdbx_seq_one_letter_code
_entity_poly.pdbx_strand_id
1 'polypeptide(L)'
;MFGATKIWSRSHRRVNINQRRYAVVSALAASAVPSLDLARGHRIESVPEISLVLSDSVESITSSAIKILKQVGELMRIRRKPRIRLGSVLGRGRCATGVKSLGRAI
;
A
#
# COMPACT_ATOMS: atom_id res chain seq x y z
N MET A 1 -12.05 -4.87 37.63
CA MET A 1 -10.84 -4.17 37.14
C MET A 1 -10.93 -2.71 37.56
N PHE A 2 -9.88 -2.17 38.17
CA PHE A 2 -9.79 -0.73 38.44
C PHE A 2 -9.63 0.02 37.12
N GLY A 3 -10.35 1.13 36.92
CA GLY A 3 -10.29 1.92 35.69
C GLY A 3 -10.94 1.26 34.46
N ALA A 4 -12.17 0.75 34.60
CA ALA A 4 -12.90 0.12 33.49
C ALA A 4 -12.97 1.03 32.24
N THR A 5 -12.82 0.43 31.05
CA THR A 5 -12.85 1.14 29.78
C THR A 5 -14.19 1.79 29.54
N LYS A 6 -14.19 3.09 29.27
CA LYS A 6 -15.37 3.91 29.07
C LYS A 6 -15.50 4.30 27.60
N ILE A 7 -16.75 4.39 27.12
CA ILE A 7 -17.06 4.67 25.71
C ILE A 7 -16.57 6.07 25.29
N TRP A 8 -16.56 7.04 26.22
CA TRP A 8 -16.10 8.41 25.95
C TRP A 8 -14.58 8.58 25.90
N SER A 9 -13.83 7.48 25.70
CA SER A 9 -12.42 7.59 25.34
C SER A 9 -12.27 8.31 24.00
N ARG A 10 -11.31 9.23 23.92
CA ARG A 10 -11.08 10.01 22.70
C ARG A 10 -10.44 9.15 21.61
N SER A 11 -11.27 8.55 20.76
CA SER A 11 -10.83 7.72 19.62
C SER A 11 -10.27 8.55 18.45
N HIS A 12 -10.90 9.70 18.14
CA HIS A 12 -10.53 10.51 16.99
C HIS A 12 -9.59 11.67 17.39
N ARG A 13 -8.54 11.89 16.60
CA ARG A 13 -7.58 12.99 16.75
C ARG A 13 -7.79 14.02 15.63
N ARG A 14 -8.00 15.29 16.02
CA ARG A 14 -8.08 16.41 15.09
C ARG A 14 -6.67 16.78 14.67
N VAL A 15 -6.46 16.97 13.37
CA VAL A 15 -5.20 17.43 12.78
C VAL A 15 -5.54 18.61 11.86
N ASN A 16 -4.66 19.60 11.79
CA ASN A 16 -4.88 20.78 10.95
C ASN A 16 -4.97 20.39 9.47
N ILE A 17 -5.90 21.01 8.74
CA ILE A 17 -6.14 20.70 7.33
C ILE A 17 -4.88 20.95 6.49
N ASN A 18 -4.17 22.05 6.74
CA ASN A 18 -2.93 22.39 6.04
C ASN A 18 -1.85 21.33 6.29
N GLN A 19 -1.67 20.86 7.53
CA GLN A 19 -0.72 19.79 7.84
C GLN A 19 -1.08 18.48 7.13
N ARG A 20 -2.38 18.13 7.04
CA ARG A 20 -2.83 16.98 6.27
C ARG A 20 -2.49 17.12 4.78
N ARG A 21 -2.71 18.30 4.19
CA ARG A 21 -2.36 18.59 2.79
C ARG A 21 -0.85 18.47 2.55
N TYR A 22 -0.03 19.04 3.44
CA TYR A 22 1.43 18.91 3.35
C TYR A 22 1.92 17.46 3.46
N ALA A 23 1.31 16.65 4.31
CA ALA A 23 1.64 15.23 4.42
C ALA A 23 1.35 14.46 3.12
N VAL A 24 0.24 14.78 2.43
CA VAL A 24 -0.12 14.18 1.14
C VAL A 24 0.88 14.58 0.05
N VAL A 25 1.21 15.86 -0.07
CA VAL A 25 2.19 16.35 -1.06
C VAL A 25 3.57 15.73 -0.82
N SER A 26 3.98 15.62 0.44
CA SER A 26 5.26 14.98 0.82
C SER A 26 5.28 13.50 0.46
N ALA A 27 4.17 12.79 0.63
CA ALA A 27 4.06 11.38 0.23
C ALA A 27 4.11 11.18 -1.28
N LEU A 28 3.49 12.09 -2.06
CA LEU A 28 3.55 12.08 -3.54
C LEU A 28 4.97 12.36 -4.04
N ALA A 29 5.66 13.34 -3.45
CA ALA A 29 7.05 13.62 -3.78
C ALA A 29 7.96 12.43 -3.47
N ALA A 30 7.74 11.74 -2.34
CA ALA A 30 8.53 10.58 -1.94
C ALA A 30 8.44 9.41 -2.93
N SER A 31 7.29 9.18 -3.58
CA SER A 31 7.15 8.12 -4.60
C SER A 31 7.90 8.39 -5.90
N ALA A 32 8.31 9.63 -6.16
CA ALA A 32 9.17 9.93 -7.31
C ALA A 32 10.66 9.67 -7.02
N VAL A 33 11.02 9.41 -5.75
CA VAL A 33 12.42 9.27 -5.32
C VAL A 33 12.82 7.79 -5.26
N PRO A 34 13.73 7.31 -6.13
CA PRO A 34 14.11 5.89 -6.23
C PRO A 34 14.65 5.29 -4.93
N SER A 35 15.44 6.07 -4.19
CA SER A 35 16.11 5.61 -2.97
C SER A 35 15.12 5.31 -1.85
N LEU A 36 14.03 6.08 -1.74
CA LEU A 36 13.00 5.89 -0.72
C LEU A 36 12.14 4.66 -1.00
N ASP A 37 11.82 4.38 -2.27
CA ASP A 37 11.02 3.22 -2.62
C ASP A 37 11.79 1.89 -2.52
N LEU A 38 13.08 1.89 -2.89
CA LEU A 38 13.98 0.77 -2.61
C LEU A 38 14.07 0.50 -1.10
N ALA A 39 14.25 1.53 -0.28
CA ALA A 39 14.29 1.40 1.19
C ALA A 39 12.99 0.86 1.78
N ARG A 40 11.83 1.17 1.18
CA ARG A 40 10.52 0.62 1.54
C ARG A 40 10.33 -0.85 1.12
N GLY A 41 11.24 -1.38 0.30
CA GLY A 41 11.27 -2.76 -0.18
C GLY A 41 10.53 -2.98 -1.50
N HIS A 42 10.38 -1.95 -2.34
CA HIS A 42 9.96 -2.11 -3.73
C HIS A 42 11.13 -2.62 -4.57
N ARG A 43 10.87 -3.55 -5.50
CA ARG A 43 11.87 -4.07 -6.44
C ARG A 43 11.68 -3.32 -7.76
N ILE A 44 12.52 -2.33 -8.01
CA ILE A 44 12.32 -1.35 -9.10
C ILE A 44 13.37 -1.52 -10.22
N GLU A 45 14.32 -2.44 -10.07
CA GLU A 45 15.44 -2.67 -11.01
C GLU A 45 15.02 -2.93 -12.47
N SER A 46 13.82 -3.47 -12.69
CA SER A 46 13.31 -3.78 -14.04
C SER A 46 12.42 -2.70 -14.64
N VAL A 47 12.09 -1.64 -13.89
CA VAL A 47 11.17 -0.60 -14.34
C VAL A 47 11.97 0.47 -15.09
N PRO A 48 11.53 0.92 -16.29
CA PRO A 48 12.29 1.88 -17.09
C PRO A 48 12.39 3.27 -16.43
N GLU A 49 11.34 3.71 -15.74
CA GLU A 49 11.25 5.03 -15.10
C GLU A 49 10.48 4.98 -13.78
N ILE A 50 10.76 5.94 -12.89
CA ILE A 50 10.13 6.03 -11.55
C ILE A 50 9.10 7.16 -11.58
N SER A 51 7.86 6.81 -11.23
CA SER A 51 6.61 7.43 -11.71
C SER A 51 6.20 6.94 -13.10
N LEU A 52 5.93 5.63 -13.22
CA LEU A 52 5.41 5.04 -14.45
C LEU A 52 4.00 5.58 -14.75
N VAL A 53 3.89 6.34 -15.83
CA VAL A 53 2.60 6.80 -16.37
C VAL A 53 2.20 5.86 -17.52
N LEU A 54 1.02 5.27 -17.41
CA LEU A 54 0.42 4.44 -18.46
C LEU A 54 -0.69 5.23 -19.16
N SER A 55 -1.06 4.82 -20.38
CA SER A 55 -2.17 5.43 -21.10
C SER A 55 -3.53 5.05 -20.49
N ASP A 56 -4.50 5.95 -20.63
CA ASP A 56 -5.86 5.79 -20.09
C ASP A 56 -6.58 4.53 -20.60
N SER A 57 -6.15 3.98 -21.73
CA SER A 57 -6.69 2.75 -22.31
C SER A 57 -6.58 1.53 -21.39
N VAL A 58 -5.63 1.53 -20.45
CA VAL A 58 -5.41 0.43 -19.51
C VAL A 58 -6.57 0.26 -18.51
N GLU A 59 -7.34 1.31 -18.23
CA GLU A 59 -8.46 1.26 -17.26
C GLU A 59 -9.55 0.26 -17.65
N SER A 60 -9.77 0.08 -18.96
CA SER A 60 -10.81 -0.80 -19.51
C SER A 60 -10.44 -2.29 -19.50
N ILE A 61 -9.18 -2.63 -19.24
CA ILE A 61 -8.63 -3.96 -19.47
C ILE A 61 -8.41 -4.69 -18.14
N THR A 62 -9.37 -5.53 -17.74
CA THR A 62 -9.28 -6.31 -16.49
C THR A 62 -8.64 -7.69 -16.70
N SER A 63 -8.98 -8.37 -17.80
CA SER A 63 -8.59 -9.77 -18.03
C SER A 63 -7.10 -9.96 -18.36
N SER A 64 -6.48 -9.00 -19.04
CA SER A 64 -5.04 -9.04 -19.38
C SER A 64 -4.17 -8.12 -18.51
N ALA A 65 -4.73 -7.51 -17.46
CA ALA A 65 -4.00 -6.65 -16.52
C ALA A 65 -2.74 -7.33 -15.93
N ILE A 66 -2.82 -8.63 -15.64
CA ILE A 66 -1.68 -9.40 -15.11
C ILE A 66 -0.53 -9.47 -16.13
N LYS A 67 -0.83 -9.51 -17.44
CA LYS A 67 0.21 -9.55 -18.48
C LYS A 67 0.94 -8.21 -18.57
N ILE A 68 0.18 -7.11 -18.51
CA ILE A 68 0.72 -5.74 -18.52
C ILE A 68 1.62 -5.53 -17.28
N LEU A 69 1.15 -5.89 -16.09
CA LEU A 69 1.93 -5.77 -14.85
C LEU A 69 3.19 -6.65 -14.81
N LYS A 70 3.22 -7.77 -15.56
CA LYS A 70 4.43 -8.59 -15.73
C LYS A 70 5.45 -7.92 -16.63
N GLN A 71 5.00 -7.28 -17.71
CA GLN A 71 5.89 -6.54 -18.62
C GLN A 71 6.54 -5.35 -17.92
N VAL A 72 5.80 -4.69 -17.03
CA VAL A 72 6.27 -3.55 -16.23
C VAL A 72 7.21 -3.96 -15.08
N GLY A 73 7.15 -5.22 -14.62
CA GLY A 73 8.12 -5.80 -13.68
C GLY A 73 7.75 -5.80 -12.20
N GLU A 74 6.58 -5.27 -11.81
CA GLU A 74 6.22 -5.15 -10.38
C GLU A 74 5.65 -6.42 -9.74
N LEU A 75 5.27 -7.43 -10.53
CA LEU A 75 4.47 -8.57 -10.05
C LEU A 75 5.21 -9.44 -9.01
N MET A 76 6.54 -9.44 -8.99
CA MET A 76 7.32 -10.37 -8.15
C MET A 76 7.08 -10.18 -6.64
N ARG A 77 6.71 -8.97 -6.19
CA ARG A 77 6.42 -8.71 -4.77
C ARG A 77 5.04 -9.23 -4.34
N ILE A 78 4.06 -9.20 -5.24
CA ILE A 78 2.65 -9.61 -5.00
C ILE A 78 2.53 -11.12 -4.88
N ARG A 79 3.34 -11.88 -5.63
CA ARG A 79 3.29 -13.36 -5.67
C ARG A 79 3.66 -14.05 -4.36
N ARG A 80 4.16 -13.33 -3.35
CA ARG A 80 4.40 -13.89 -2.02
C ARG A 80 3.06 -14.23 -1.36
N LYS A 81 2.86 -15.51 -1.03
CA LYS A 81 1.66 -15.98 -0.34
C LYS A 81 1.43 -15.16 0.94
N PRO A 82 0.19 -14.73 1.22
CA PRO A 82 -0.12 -14.08 2.47
C PRO A 82 0.19 -15.02 3.63
N ARG A 83 0.76 -14.47 4.70
CA ARG A 83 1.04 -15.22 5.92
C ARG A 83 -0.13 -15.09 6.88
N ILE A 84 -0.40 -16.15 7.63
CA ILE A 84 -1.40 -16.13 8.71
C ILE A 84 -0.98 -15.05 9.73
N ARG A 85 -1.95 -14.22 10.13
CA ARG A 85 -1.69 -13.13 11.07
C ARG A 85 -1.49 -13.71 12.46
N LEU A 86 -0.37 -13.36 13.09
CA LEU A 86 -0.03 -13.86 14.43
C LEU A 86 -0.87 -13.16 15.51
N GLY A 87 -1.10 -13.89 16.61
CA GLY A 87 -1.74 -13.38 17.82
C GLY A 87 -3.28 -13.46 17.81
N SER A 88 -3.88 -12.99 18.91
CA SER A 88 -5.33 -13.03 19.15
C SER A 88 -6.17 -12.23 18.15
N VAL A 89 -5.54 -11.45 17.28
CA VAL A 89 -6.20 -10.73 16.19
C VAL A 89 -6.71 -11.66 15.09
N LEU A 90 -6.18 -12.89 15.01
CA LEU A 90 -6.65 -13.90 14.06
C LEU A 90 -8.15 -14.19 14.26
N GLY A 91 -8.58 -14.37 15.51
CA GLY A 91 -9.98 -14.58 15.88
C GLY A 91 -10.86 -13.32 15.84
N ARG A 92 -10.32 -12.16 15.43
CA ARG A 92 -11.02 -10.87 15.36
C ARG A 92 -11.23 -10.41 13.91
N GLY A 93 -11.49 -11.34 12.99
CA GLY A 93 -11.77 -11.06 11.57
C GLY A 93 -10.55 -10.61 10.75
N ARG A 94 -9.32 -10.85 11.24
CA ARG A 94 -8.08 -10.37 10.62
C ARG A 94 -7.13 -11.55 10.35
N CYS A 95 -7.42 -12.33 9.32
CA CYS A 95 -6.81 -13.65 9.09
C CYS A 95 -5.42 -13.64 8.46
N ALA A 96 -5.14 -12.69 7.56
CA ALA A 96 -3.95 -12.71 6.70
C ALA A 96 -3.14 -11.41 6.77
N THR A 97 -1.83 -11.51 6.61
CA THR A 97 -0.89 -10.40 6.39
C THR A 97 -0.22 -10.56 5.03
N GLY A 98 -0.26 -9.51 4.24
CA GLY A 98 0.38 -9.45 2.93
C GLY A 98 1.20 -8.18 2.81
N VAL A 99 2.04 -8.13 1.79
CA VAL A 99 2.85 -6.95 1.47
C VAL A 99 1.97 -5.93 0.74
N LYS A 100 2.15 -4.63 0.97
CA LYS A 100 1.43 -3.58 0.23
C LYS A 100 2.16 -3.35 -1.10
N SER A 101 1.45 -3.47 -2.21
CA SER A 101 1.97 -3.36 -3.58
C SER A 101 0.84 -2.95 -4.51
N LEU A 102 1.17 -2.36 -5.66
CA LEU A 102 0.22 -1.78 -6.60
C LEU A 102 -0.88 -2.76 -7.04
N GLY A 103 -0.57 -4.05 -7.20
CA GLY A 103 -1.56 -5.09 -7.50
C GLY A 103 -2.30 -5.71 -6.31
N ARG A 104 -2.40 -5.05 -5.15
CA ARG A 104 -3.18 -5.56 -3.99
C ARG A 104 -4.65 -5.12 -4.00
N ALA A 105 -5.04 -4.32 -4.99
CA ALA A 105 -6.41 -3.85 -5.20
C ALA A 105 -7.13 -4.55 -6.37
N ILE A 106 -6.49 -5.53 -7.03
CA ILE A 106 -7.06 -6.36 -8.10
C ILE A 106 -7.22 -7.78 -7.59
#